data_AF-A0A2T6K1F7-F1
#
_entry.id   AF-A0A2T6K1F7-F1
#
_cell.length_a   1.000
_cell.length_b   1.000
_cell.length_c   1.000
_cell.angle_alpha   90.00
_cell.angle_beta   90.00
_cell.angle_gamma   90.00
#
_symmetry.space_group_name_H-M   'P 1'
#
loop_
_entity.id
_entity.type
_entity.pdbx_description
1 polymer ?
#
loop_
_entity_poly.entity_id
_entity_poly.type
_entity_poly.pdbx_seq_one_letter_code
_entity_poly.pdbx_strand_id
1 'polypeptide(L)'
;MIVPMTQSILATEPQLRLVVFLGVLASMALCELIAPRRRIEIPRIIRWSNNLALVVIDTIILRLTFPILAVGFAVIAQDNGWGLFDIVALPSWVAILLSVIILDLVIYLQHVMFHAVPAL
;
A
#
# COMPACT_ATOMS: atom_id res chain seq x y z
N MET A 1 27.83 -7.19 8.39
CA MET A 1 27.74 -7.38 6.91
C MET A 1 26.27 -7.55 6.50
N ILE A 2 25.40 -6.58 6.83
CA ILE A 2 23.92 -6.64 6.57
C ILE A 2 23.45 -5.44 5.70
N VAL A 3 24.27 -4.38 5.62
CA VAL A 3 24.05 -3.15 4.83
C VAL A 3 23.81 -3.36 3.31
N PRO A 4 24.38 -4.35 2.58
CA PRO A 4 24.17 -4.43 1.13
C PRO A 4 22.77 -4.91 0.72
N MET A 5 22.09 -5.70 1.56
CA MET A 5 20.74 -6.20 1.22
C MET A 5 19.66 -5.15 1.45
N THR A 6 19.75 -4.33 2.51
CA THR A 6 18.77 -3.26 2.76
C THR A 6 18.86 -2.14 1.71
N GLN A 7 20.08 -1.76 1.30
CA GLN A 7 20.31 -0.80 0.22
C GLN A 7 19.73 -1.25 -1.12
N SER A 8 19.86 -2.54 -1.46
CA SER A 8 19.29 -3.08 -2.70
C SER A 8 17.77 -3.15 -2.68
N ILE A 9 17.16 -3.52 -1.53
CA ILE A 9 15.70 -3.53 -1.37
C ILE A 9 15.13 -2.11 -1.55
N LEU A 10 15.73 -1.10 -0.90
CA LEU A 10 15.28 0.29 -1.00
C LEU A 10 15.46 0.86 -2.42
N ALA A 11 16.50 0.44 -3.14
CA ALA A 11 16.72 0.85 -4.53
C ALA A 11 15.71 0.22 -5.49
N THR A 12 15.30 -1.04 -5.28
CA THR A 12 14.36 -1.75 -6.14
C THR A 12 12.89 -1.46 -5.80
N GLU A 13 12.58 -1.07 -4.57
CA GLU A 13 11.21 -0.81 -4.09
C GLU A 13 10.40 0.13 -5.02
N PRO A 14 10.90 1.30 -5.45
CA PRO A 14 10.12 2.19 -6.32
C PRO A 14 9.85 1.58 -7.70
N GLN A 15 10.82 0.83 -8.24
CA GLN A 15 10.69 0.15 -9.54
C GLN A 15 9.66 -0.96 -9.45
N LEU A 16 9.69 -1.76 -8.38
CA LEU A 16 8.73 -2.82 -8.14
C LEU A 16 7.31 -2.27 -8.00
N ARG A 17 7.13 -1.20 -7.22
CA ARG A 17 5.82 -0.53 -7.09
C ARG A 17 5.29 -0.04 -8.43
N LEU A 18 6.15 0.58 -9.25
CA LEU A 18 5.75 1.06 -10.57
C LEU A 18 5.34 -0.10 -11.49
N VAL A 19 6.13 -1.18 -11.53
CA VAL A 19 5.83 -2.35 -12.37
C VAL A 19 4.53 -3.02 -11.93
N VAL A 20 4.32 -3.21 -10.62
CA VAL A 20 3.08 -3.77 -10.09
C VAL A 20 1.89 -2.86 -10.39
N PHE A 21 2.03 -1.54 -10.19
CA PHE A 21 0.99 -0.57 -10.51
C PHE A 21 0.59 -0.62 -11.99
N LEU A 22 1.57 -0.55 -12.90
CA LEU A 22 1.31 -0.62 -14.34
C LEU A 22 0.72 -1.97 -14.75
N GLY A 23 1.19 -3.07 -14.15
CA GLY A 23 0.66 -4.41 -14.39
C GLY A 23 -0.80 -4.55 -13.97
N VAL A 24 -1.16 -4.07 -12.78
CA VAL A 24 -2.55 -4.06 -12.30
C VAL A 24 -3.41 -3.12 -13.15
N LEU A 25 -2.91 -1.93 -13.48
CA LEU A 25 -3.63 -0.96 -14.32
C LEU A 25 -3.93 -1.56 -15.70
N ALA A 26 -2.94 -2.18 -16.34
CA ALA A 26 -3.10 -2.86 -17.63
C ALA A 26 -4.08 -4.04 -17.52
N SER A 27 -4.00 -4.82 -16.45
CA SER A 27 -4.93 -5.94 -16.19
C SER A 27 -6.37 -5.45 -16.03
N MET A 28 -6.58 -4.38 -15.28
CA MET A 28 -7.91 -3.77 -15.10
C MET A 28 -8.44 -3.17 -16.40
N ALA A 29 -7.58 -2.52 -17.18
CA ALA A 29 -7.93 -2.00 -18.50
C ALA A 29 -8.39 -3.11 -19.45
N LEU A 30 -7.66 -4.23 -19.47
CA LEU A 30 -7.99 -5.39 -20.28
C LEU A 30 -9.30 -6.04 -19.82
N CYS A 31 -9.50 -6.20 -18.50
CA CYS A 31 -10.74 -6.72 -17.93
C CYS A 31 -11.95 -5.85 -18.31
N GLU A 32 -11.80 -4.52 -18.32
CA GLU A 32 -12.87 -3.61 -18.75
C GLU A 32 -13.22 -3.75 -20.23
N LEU A 33 -12.23 -4.03 -21.09
CA LEU A 33 -12.45 -4.25 -22.52
C LEU A 33 -13.11 -5.60 -22.81
N ILE A 34 -12.69 -6.67 -22.14
CA ILE A 34 -13.16 -8.03 -22.40
C ILE A 34 -14.56 -8.27 -21.81
N ALA A 35 -14.85 -7.76 -20.62
CA ALA A 35 -16.08 -8.07 -19.89
C ALA A 35 -16.73 -6.82 -19.27
N PRO A 36 -17.37 -5.94 -20.08
CA PRO A 36 -18.06 -4.77 -19.58
C PRO A 36 -19.30 -5.19 -18.77
N ARG A 37 -19.15 -5.28 -17.43
CA ARG A 37 -20.19 -5.77 -16.51
C ARG A 37 -21.29 -4.75 -16.14
N ARG A 38 -21.10 -3.45 -16.41
CA ARG A 38 -22.07 -2.39 -16.05
C ARG A 38 -22.36 -1.49 -17.24
N ARG A 39 -23.59 -0.96 -17.31
CA ARG A 39 -23.93 0.14 -18.21
C ARG A 39 -23.04 1.33 -17.88
N ILE A 40 -22.42 1.91 -18.90
CA ILE A 40 -21.48 3.03 -18.76
C ILE A 40 -22.32 4.29 -18.54
N GLU A 41 -22.59 4.62 -17.27
CA GLU A 41 -23.30 5.85 -16.89
C GLU A 41 -22.40 7.08 -16.94
N ILE A 42 -21.08 6.89 -16.74
CA ILE A 42 -20.06 7.95 -16.76
C ILE A 42 -19.07 7.67 -17.91
N PRO A 43 -18.71 8.67 -18.72
CA PRO A 43 -17.70 8.52 -19.77
C PRO A 43 -16.39 7.93 -19.24
N ARG A 44 -15.83 6.96 -19.97
CA ARG A 44 -14.57 6.28 -19.59
C ARG A 44 -13.44 7.26 -19.29
N ILE A 45 -13.33 8.32 -20.09
CA ILE A 45 -12.27 9.33 -19.95
C ILE A 45 -12.33 10.03 -18.58
N ILE A 46 -13.52 10.34 -18.07
CA ILE A 46 -13.72 11.01 -16.78
C ILE A 46 -13.35 10.08 -15.63
N ARG A 47 -13.76 8.80 -15.71
CA ARG A 47 -13.44 7.82 -14.67
C ARG A 47 -11.94 7.56 -14.60
N TRP A 48 -11.29 7.42 -15.75
CA TRP A 48 -9.85 7.19 -15.84
C TRP A 48 -9.05 8.42 -15.41
N SER A 49 -9.44 9.63 -15.83
CA SER A 49 -8.77 10.86 -15.42
C SER A 49 -8.86 11.08 -13.92
N ASN A 50 -10.04 10.85 -13.32
CA ASN A 50 -10.22 11.00 -11.88
C ASN A 50 -9.38 10.00 -11.09
N ASN A 51 -9.38 8.72 -11.50
CA ASN A 51 -8.56 7.70 -10.83
C ASN A 51 -7.06 8.01 -10.94
N LEU A 52 -6.60 8.44 -12.12
CA LEU A 52 -5.19 8.78 -12.32
C LEU A 52 -4.80 10.05 -11.54
N ALA A 53 -5.69 11.05 -11.50
CA ALA A 53 -5.49 12.27 -10.71
C ALA A 53 -5.39 11.96 -9.22
N LEU A 54 -6.29 11.12 -8.69
CA LEU A 54 -6.23 10.66 -7.30
C LEU A 54 -4.91 9.98 -6.99
N VAL A 55 -4.47 9.01 -7.81
CA VAL A 55 -3.19 8.32 -7.62
C VAL A 55 -2.01 9.29 -7.61
N VAL A 56 -1.99 10.28 -8.51
CA VAL A 56 -0.92 11.29 -8.58
C VAL A 56 -0.93 12.16 -7.32
N ILE A 57 -2.10 12.66 -6.92
CA ILE A 57 -2.25 13.49 -5.72
C ILE A 57 -1.84 12.71 -4.47
N ASP A 58 -2.35 11.49 -4.29
CA ASP A 58 -2.03 10.63 -3.15
C ASP A 58 -0.53 10.34 -3.08
N THR A 59 0.10 10.08 -4.23
CA THR A 59 1.55 9.82 -4.30
C THR A 59 2.36 11.06 -3.92
N ILE A 60 1.96 12.24 -4.38
CA ILE A 60 2.65 13.50 -4.06
C ILE A 60 2.49 13.80 -2.57
N ILE A 61 1.26 13.76 -2.05
CA ILE A 61 0.99 14.00 -0.63
C ILE A 61 1.80 13.02 0.22
N LEU A 62 1.76 11.73 -0.08
CA LEU A 62 2.52 10.72 0.67
C LEU A 62 4.03 11.02 0.65
N ARG A 63 4.60 11.36 -0.51
CA ARG A 63 6.04 11.68 -0.63
C ARG A 63 6.44 12.96 0.10
N LEU A 64 5.53 13.94 0.22
CA LEU A 64 5.79 15.20 0.91
C LEU A 64 5.57 15.09 2.42
N THR A 65 4.56 14.33 2.85
CA THR A 65 4.18 14.19 4.26
C THR A 65 4.98 13.10 4.97
N PHE A 66 5.34 12.02 4.27
CA PHE A 66 6.10 10.91 4.83
C PHE A 66 7.49 10.82 4.21
N PRO A 67 8.54 11.26 4.91
CA PRO A 67 9.92 11.20 4.42
C PRO A 67 10.43 9.76 4.30
N ILE A 68 9.79 8.82 5.01
CA ILE A 68 10.16 7.40 5.03
C ILE A 68 8.92 6.60 4.63
N LEU A 69 9.04 5.85 3.53
CA LEU A 69 8.00 4.91 3.09
C LEU A 69 7.96 3.69 4.02
N ALA A 70 6.85 2.96 4.03
CA ALA A 70 6.61 1.84 4.94
C ALA A 70 7.77 0.83 5.00
N VAL A 71 8.44 0.53 3.87
CA VAL A 71 9.58 -0.39 3.82
C VAL A 71 10.80 0.18 4.55
N GLY A 72 11.12 1.47 4.34
CA GLY A 72 12.20 2.14 5.06
C GLY A 72 11.94 2.20 6.57
N PHE A 73 10.69 2.42 6.98
CA PHE A 73 10.31 2.41 8.38
C PHE A 73 10.45 1.01 8.98
N ALA A 74 10.07 -0.04 8.23
CA ALA A 74 10.24 -1.42 8.66
C ALA A 74 11.71 -1.79 8.88
N VAL A 75 12.62 -1.32 8.01
CA VAL A 75 14.07 -1.53 8.19
C VAL A 75 14.57 -0.84 9.45
N ILE A 76 14.19 0.43 9.67
CA ILE A 76 14.56 1.17 10.89
C ILE A 76 14.00 0.50 12.14
N ALA A 77 12.73 0.07 12.08
CA ALA A 77 12.09 -0.61 13.19
C ALA A 77 12.83 -1.92 13.50
N GLN A 78 13.16 -2.72 12.49
CA GLN A 78 13.93 -3.94 12.65
C GLN A 78 15.33 -3.70 13.24
N ASP A 79 16.06 -2.70 12.74
CA ASP A 79 17.40 -2.36 13.24
C ASP A 79 17.39 -1.90 14.71
N ASN A 80 16.30 -1.27 15.16
CA ASN A 80 16.13 -0.82 16.55
C ASN A 80 15.40 -1.85 17.44
N GLY A 81 15.04 -3.03 16.92
CA GLY A 81 14.25 -4.03 17.66
C GLY A 81 12.84 -3.53 18.02
N TRP A 82 12.27 -2.62 17.23
CA TRP A 82 10.93 -2.12 17.39
C TRP A 82 9.91 -3.05 16.74
N GLY A 83 8.97 -3.53 17.54
CA GLY A 83 7.85 -4.33 17.05
C GLY A 83 7.42 -5.38 18.06
N LEU A 84 6.11 -5.55 18.22
CA LEU A 84 5.55 -6.53 19.15
C LEU A 84 6.08 -7.96 18.86
N PHE A 85 6.22 -8.30 17.59
CA PHE A 85 6.65 -9.63 17.17
C PHE A 85 8.16 -9.85 17.26
N ASP A 86 8.95 -8.78 17.32
CA ASP A 86 10.38 -8.85 17.59
C ASP A 86 10.63 -9.24 19.06
N ILE A 87 9.83 -8.67 19.98
CA ILE A 87 9.90 -8.94 21.43
C ILE A 87 9.45 -10.37 21.77
N VAL A 88 8.38 -10.84 21.13
CA VAL A 88 7.76 -12.16 21.42
C VAL A 88 8.50 -13.32 20.73
N ALA A 89 9.46 -13.03 19.84
CA ALA A 89 10.28 -14.01 19.12
C ALA A 89 9.46 -15.12 18.43
N LEU A 90 8.39 -14.73 17.73
CA LEU A 90 7.53 -15.65 17.00
C LEU A 90 8.22 -16.20 15.74
N PRO A 91 7.86 -17.41 15.28
CA PRO A 91 8.26 -17.87 13.95
C PRO A 91 7.79 -16.90 12.87
N SER A 92 8.64 -16.60 11.90
CA SER A 92 8.43 -15.51 10.93
C SER A 92 7.10 -15.64 10.16
N TRP A 93 6.70 -16.86 9.82
CA TRP A 93 5.43 -17.10 9.11
C TRP A 93 4.20 -16.76 9.98
N VAL A 94 4.27 -17.00 11.30
CA VAL A 94 3.20 -16.64 12.24
C VAL A 94 3.13 -15.12 12.38
N ALA A 95 4.28 -14.47 12.53
CA ALA A 95 4.36 -13.02 12.61
C ALA A 95 3.77 -12.35 11.36
N ILE A 96 4.03 -12.89 10.16
CA ILE A 96 3.44 -12.40 8.91
C ILE A 96 1.92 -12.54 8.92
N LEU A 97 1.39 -13.74 9.25
CA LEU A 97 -0.06 -13.97 9.28
C LEU A 97 -0.76 -13.05 10.29
N LEU A 98 -0.22 -12.93 11.50
CA LEU A 98 -0.77 -12.05 12.53
C LEU A 98 -0.66 -10.58 12.13
N SER A 99 0.43 -10.16 11.48
CA SER A 99 0.56 -8.79 10.97
C SER A 99 -0.54 -8.46 9.97
N VAL A 100 -0.87 -9.37 9.06
CA VAL A 100 -1.96 -9.18 8.10
C VAL A 100 -3.30 -9.04 8.82
N ILE A 101 -3.61 -9.95 9.76
CA ILE A 101 -4.89 -9.94 10.49
C ILE A 101 -5.03 -8.66 11.33
N ILE A 102 -3.98 -8.27 12.06
CA ILE A 102 -4.00 -7.08 12.91
C ILE A 102 -4.10 -5.82 12.06
N LEU A 103 -3.35 -5.72 10.96
CA LEU A 103 -3.41 -4.58 10.06
C LEU A 103 -4.81 -4.41 9.46
N ASP A 104 -5.43 -5.51 9.03
CA ASP A 104 -6.81 -5.49 8.50
C ASP A 104 -7.81 -5.02 9.57
N LEU A 105 -7.68 -5.51 10.81
CA LEU A 105 -8.51 -5.07 11.92
C LEU A 105 -8.33 -3.57 12.23
N VAL A 106 -7.09 -3.07 12.20
CA VAL A 106 -6.79 -1.65 12.42
C VAL A 106 -7.41 -0.78 11.32
N ILE A 107 -7.30 -1.19 10.05
CA ILE A 107 -7.90 -0.48 8.92
C ILE A 107 -9.43 -0.54 8.99
N TYR A 108 -10.00 -1.68 9.38
CA TYR A 108 -11.43 -1.82 9.60
C TYR A 108 -11.93 -0.88 10.71
N LEU A 109 -11.21 -0.83 11.84
CA LEU A 109 -11.55 0.08 12.93
C LEU A 109 -11.47 1.55 12.47
N GLN A 110 -10.43 1.91 11.71
CA GLN A 110 -10.32 3.23 11.10
C GLN A 110 -11.55 3.55 10.23
N HIS A 111 -12.01 2.62 9.40
CA HIS A 111 -13.20 2.79 8.57
C HIS A 111 -14.47 3.00 9.42
N VAL A 112 -14.65 2.21 10.48
CA VAL A 112 -15.78 2.38 11.42
C VAL A 112 -15.72 3.74 12.11
N MET A 113 -14.54 4.18 12.53
CA MET A 113 -14.34 5.48 13.18
C MET A 113 -14.69 6.66 12.26
N PHE A 114 -14.34 6.60 10.97
CA PHE A 114 -14.75 7.62 9.99
C PHE A 114 -16.27 7.72 9.83
N HIS A 115 -17.00 6.63 10.03
CA HIS A 115 -18.47 6.67 10.02
C HIS A 115 -19.07 7.07 11.38
N ALA A 116 -18.39 6.76 12.48
CA ALA A 116 -18.89 7.01 13.84
C ALA A 116 -18.59 8.42 14.35
N VAL A 117 -17.53 9.08 13.86
CA VAL A 117 -17.10 10.41 14.30
C VAL A 117 -17.34 11.42 13.16
N PRO A 118 -18.35 12.30 13.25
CA PRO A 118 -18.73 13.22 12.17
C PRO A 118 -17.67 14.25 11.75
N ALA A 119 -16.55 14.32 12.47
CA ALA A 119 -15.48 15.31 12.29
C ALA A 119 -14.18 14.74 11.68
N LEU A 120 -14.12 13.43 11.45
CA LEU A 120 -13.04 12.71 10.78
C LEU A 120 -13.49 12.32 9.38
#